data_AF-A0A917FIQ2-F1
#
_entry.id   AF-A0A917FIQ2-F1
#
_cell.length_a   1.000
_cell.length_b   1.000
_cell.length_c   1.000
_cell.angle_alpha   90.00
_cell.angle_beta   90.00
_cell.angle_gamma   90.00
#
_symmetry.space_group_name_H-M   'P 1'
#
loop_
_entity.id
_entity.type
_entity.pdbx_description
1 polymer ?
#
loop_
_entity_poly.entity_id
_entity_poly.type
_entity_poly.pdbx_seq_one_letter_code
_entity_poly.pdbx_strand_id
1 'polypeptide(L)'
;MSPAFRIVRADFGRDAALLHAVRETVFVQEQNVPAALERDAIDPECAHVLALDQDGRPIGTGRLTPQRTIGRMAVLKEWRGRGVGDALLRELLAWAAESGWPEVSLHAQLGALGFYEKHGFAAYGPEYDEAGIRHRSMRLELIRP
;
A
#
# COMPACT_ATOMS: atom_id res chain seq x y z
N MET A 1 -22.04 -1.55 13.60
CA MET A 1 -21.23 -2.79 13.51
C MET A 1 -19.77 -2.38 13.59
N SER A 2 -19.02 -2.89 14.56
CA SER A 2 -17.58 -2.69 14.58
C SER A 2 -16.96 -3.28 13.30
N PRO A 3 -15.97 -2.63 12.68
CA PRO A 3 -15.33 -3.18 11.50
C PRO A 3 -14.73 -4.56 11.82
N ALA A 4 -14.75 -5.46 10.83
CA ALA A 4 -14.21 -6.82 10.97
C ALA A 4 -12.67 -6.87 11.08
N PHE A 5 -12.02 -5.71 11.05
CA PHE A 5 -10.58 -5.53 11.10
C PHE A 5 -10.24 -4.16 11.70
N ARG A 6 -8.98 -3.95 12.06
CA ARG A 6 -8.43 -2.64 12.48
C ARG A 6 -7.18 -2.29 11.68
N ILE A 7 -6.94 -1.00 11.50
CA ILE A 7 -5.68 -0.50 10.93
C ILE A 7 -4.76 -0.07 12.07
N VAL A 8 -3.48 -0.39 11.95
CA VAL A 8 -2.44 0.06 12.87
C VAL A 8 -1.26 0.61 12.07
N ARG A 9 -0.64 1.69 12.57
CA ARG A 9 0.69 2.12 12.10
C ARG A 9 1.70 1.11 12.62
N ALA A 10 2.44 0.49 11.71
CA ALA A 10 3.38 -0.59 12.03
C ALA A 10 4.78 -0.01 12.26
N ASP A 11 5.49 -0.59 13.22
CA ASP A 11 6.90 -0.30 13.47
C ASP A 11 7.74 -1.37 12.78
N PHE A 12 8.53 -0.99 11.77
CA PHE A 12 9.23 -1.98 10.94
C PHE A 12 10.14 -2.90 11.77
N GLY A 13 10.84 -2.38 12.78
CA GLY A 13 11.73 -3.16 13.64
C GLY A 13 11.04 -4.30 14.40
N ARG A 14 9.76 -4.13 14.74
CA ARG A 14 8.95 -5.14 15.46
C ARG A 14 8.03 -5.93 14.53
N ASP A 15 7.47 -5.29 13.51
CA ASP A 15 6.37 -5.81 12.71
C ASP A 15 6.78 -6.30 11.32
N ALA A 16 8.07 -6.25 10.95
CA ALA A 16 8.59 -6.67 9.64
C ALA A 16 8.10 -8.07 9.22
N ALA A 17 8.05 -9.03 10.15
CA ALA A 17 7.57 -10.38 9.84
C ALA A 17 6.09 -10.39 9.39
N LEU A 18 5.23 -9.57 10.01
CA LEU A 18 3.81 -9.48 9.67
C LEU A 18 3.60 -8.77 8.33
N LEU A 19 4.35 -7.68 8.10
CA LEU A 19 4.36 -6.94 6.84
C LEU A 19 4.79 -7.85 5.68
N HIS A 20 5.89 -8.58 5.86
CA HIS A 20 6.42 -9.49 4.85
C HIS A 20 5.51 -10.68 4.61
N ALA A 21 4.85 -11.24 5.63
CA ALA A 21 3.93 -12.36 5.44
C ALA A 21 2.81 -12.02 4.43
N VAL A 22 2.18 -10.84 4.57
CA VAL A 22 1.13 -10.41 3.63
C VAL A 22 1.71 -10.13 2.24
N ARG A 23 2.86 -9.44 2.18
CA ARG A 23 3.54 -9.09 0.93
C ARG A 23 3.98 -10.33 0.16
N GLU A 24 4.51 -11.34 0.82
CA GLU A 24 4.93 -12.60 0.21
C GLU A 24 3.74 -13.36 -0.37
N THR A 25 2.64 -13.48 0.38
CA THR A 25 1.43 -14.14 -0.14
C THR A 25 0.88 -13.44 -1.37
N VAL A 26 0.84 -12.09 -1.38
CA VAL A 26 0.25 -11.35 -2.51
C VAL A 26 1.22 -11.20 -3.68
N PHE A 27 2.43 -10.71 -3.45
CA PHE A 27 3.35 -10.38 -4.53
C PHE A 27 4.09 -11.61 -5.04
N VAL A 28 4.62 -12.45 -4.15
CA VAL A 28 5.42 -13.62 -4.56
C VAL A 28 4.52 -14.79 -4.97
N GLN A 29 3.63 -15.23 -4.08
CA GLN A 29 2.87 -16.46 -4.30
C GLN A 29 1.72 -16.27 -5.30
N GLU A 30 1.01 -15.14 -5.24
CA GLU A 30 -0.12 -14.87 -6.14
C GLU A 30 0.31 -14.18 -7.45
N GLN A 31 1.13 -13.13 -7.37
CA GLN A 31 1.51 -12.34 -8.54
C GLN A 31 2.82 -12.79 -9.22
N ASN A 32 3.51 -13.80 -8.67
CA ASN A 32 4.77 -14.35 -9.18
C ASN A 32 5.92 -13.32 -9.29
N VAL A 33 5.90 -12.29 -8.44
CA VAL A 33 7.03 -11.36 -8.29
C VAL A 33 8.22 -12.13 -7.68
N PRO A 34 9.43 -12.03 -8.25
CA PRO A 34 10.61 -12.68 -7.67
C PRO A 34 10.82 -12.27 -6.20
N ALA A 35 10.95 -13.26 -5.30
CA ALA A 35 11.10 -13.01 -3.85
C ALA A 35 12.29 -12.09 -3.51
N ALA A 36 13.35 -12.12 -4.32
CA ALA A 36 14.52 -11.25 -4.17
C ALA A 36 14.21 -9.76 -4.40
N LEU A 37 13.15 -9.43 -5.13
CA LEU A 37 12.70 -8.04 -5.37
C LEU A 37 11.71 -7.56 -4.30
N GLU A 38 11.15 -8.48 -3.51
CA GLU A 38 10.15 -8.12 -2.51
C GLU A 38 10.77 -7.41 -1.31
N ARG A 39 11.94 -7.86 -0.86
CA ARG A 39 12.66 -7.22 0.25
C ARG A 39 13.42 -6.00 -0.23
N ASP A 40 13.14 -4.86 0.38
CA ASP A 40 13.67 -3.57 -0.03
C ASP A 40 14.59 -3.00 1.06
N ALA A 41 15.74 -2.48 0.66
CA ALA A 41 16.71 -1.87 1.57
C ALA A 41 16.16 -0.63 2.29
N ILE A 42 15.18 0.06 1.68
CA ILE A 42 14.55 1.25 2.28
C ILE A 42 13.38 0.93 3.20
N ASP A 43 12.98 -0.35 3.34
CA ASP A 43 11.86 -0.72 4.22
C ASP A 43 12.00 -0.17 5.66
N PRO A 44 13.19 -0.18 6.31
CA PRO A 44 13.37 0.42 7.64
C PRO A 44 13.14 1.93 7.72
N GLU A 45 13.22 2.65 6.59
CA GLU A 45 13.07 4.11 6.53
C GLU A 45 11.63 4.54 6.22
N CYS A 46 10.76 3.58 5.89
CA CYS A 46 9.40 3.87 5.46
C CYS A 46 8.41 3.86 6.63
N ALA A 47 7.33 4.63 6.47
CA ALA A 47 6.14 4.46 7.27
C ALA A 47 5.34 3.24 6.75
N HIS A 48 4.84 2.41 7.66
CA HIS A 48 4.08 1.21 7.31
C HIS A 48 2.73 1.19 8.03
N VAL A 49 1.75 0.58 7.39
CA VAL A 49 0.43 0.30 7.99
C VAL A 49 0.10 -1.17 7.82
N LEU A 50 -0.53 -1.75 8.84
CA LEU A 50 -1.06 -3.11 8.84
C LEU A 50 -2.57 -3.06 9.04
N ALA A 51 -3.26 -3.93 8.31
CA ALA A 51 -4.64 -4.30 8.62
C ALA A 51 -4.60 -5.63 9.36
N LEU A 52 -5.23 -5.70 10.53
CA LEU A 52 -5.32 -6.88 11.38
C LEU A 52 -6.78 -7.30 11.53
N ASP A 53 -7.07 -8.60 11.43
CA ASP A 53 -8.40 -9.14 11.76
C ASP A 53 -8.68 -9.11 13.28
N GLN A 54 -9.84 -9.64 13.67
CA GLN A 54 -10.26 -9.69 15.08
C GLN A 54 -9.33 -10.57 15.95
N ASP A 55 -8.71 -11.58 15.35
CA ASP A 55 -7.75 -12.47 16.02
C ASP A 55 -6.32 -11.88 16.02
N GLY A 56 -6.12 -10.71 15.41
CA GLY A 56 -4.82 -10.06 15.29
C GLY A 56 -3.95 -10.59 14.15
N ARG A 57 -4.50 -11.37 13.22
CA ARG A 57 -3.76 -11.87 12.04
C ARG A 57 -3.60 -10.74 11.02
N PRO A 58 -2.43 -10.61 10.35
CA PRO A 58 -2.24 -9.61 9.32
C PRO A 58 -2.97 -10.00 8.04
N ILE A 59 -3.81 -9.11 7.54
CA ILE A 59 -4.69 -9.33 6.38
C ILE A 59 -4.43 -8.35 5.24
N GLY A 60 -3.66 -7.30 5.51
CA GLY A 60 -3.33 -6.26 4.56
C GLY A 60 -2.20 -5.38 5.05
N THR A 61 -1.53 -4.71 4.13
CA THR A 61 -0.41 -3.82 4.42
C THR A 61 -0.30 -2.72 3.36
N GLY A 62 0.39 -1.64 3.72
CA GLY A 62 0.79 -0.57 2.82
C GLY A 62 2.01 0.16 3.37
N ARG A 63 2.72 0.87 2.50
CA ARG A 63 3.96 1.58 2.81
C ARG A 63 3.92 2.99 2.23
N LEU A 64 4.45 3.96 2.95
CA LEU A 64 4.75 5.32 2.49
C LEU A 64 6.25 5.60 2.64
N THR A 65 6.92 5.85 1.52
CA THR A 65 8.37 6.09 1.49
C THR A 65 8.70 7.55 1.84
N PRO A 66 9.96 7.85 2.24
CA PRO A 66 10.44 9.22 2.40
C PRO A 66 10.32 10.09 1.13
N GLN A 67 10.31 9.45 -0.05
CA GLN A 67 10.10 10.09 -1.35
C GLN A 67 8.61 10.37 -1.65
N ARG A 68 7.73 10.22 -0.65
CA ARG A 68 6.29 10.47 -0.75
C ARG A 68 5.58 9.53 -1.72
N THR A 69 6.09 8.31 -1.84
CA THR A 69 5.51 7.29 -2.70
C THR A 69 4.79 6.25 -1.86
N ILE A 70 3.51 6.06 -2.14
CA ILE A 70 2.71 4.97 -1.61
C ILE A 70 3.01 3.71 -2.44
N GLY A 71 3.29 2.61 -1.74
CA GLY A 71 3.62 1.35 -2.37
C GLY A 71 3.39 0.18 -1.43
N ARG A 72 3.75 -1.03 -1.91
CA ARG A 72 3.57 -2.29 -1.17
C ARG A 72 2.16 -2.45 -0.59
N MET A 73 1.17 -1.92 -1.31
CA MET A 73 -0.25 -2.08 -1.00
C MET A 73 -0.65 -3.51 -1.34
N ALA A 74 -0.98 -4.30 -0.32
CA ALA A 74 -1.36 -5.70 -0.46
C ALA A 74 -2.51 -6.03 0.48
N VAL A 75 -3.48 -6.79 -0.01
CA VAL A 75 -4.60 -7.31 0.77
C VAL A 75 -4.80 -8.77 0.40
N LEU A 76 -4.89 -9.63 1.41
CA LEU A 76 -5.16 -11.06 1.21
C LEU A 76 -6.47 -11.26 0.44
N LYS A 77 -6.48 -12.23 -0.47
CA LYS A 77 -7.55 -12.42 -1.47
C LYS A 77 -8.94 -12.49 -0.86
N GLU A 78 -9.09 -13.21 0.24
CA GLU A 78 -10.32 -13.42 1.00
C GLU A 78 -10.84 -12.14 1.68
N TRP A 79 -9.98 -11.13 1.89
CA TRP A 79 -10.32 -9.84 2.51
C TRP A 79 -10.55 -8.71 1.50
N ARG A 80 -10.34 -8.96 0.20
CA ARG A 80 -10.62 -7.98 -0.86
C ARG A 80 -12.11 -7.69 -0.99
N GLY A 81 -12.45 -6.49 -1.43
CA GLY A 81 -13.85 -6.04 -1.55
C GLY A 81 -14.53 -5.73 -0.20
N ARG A 82 -13.80 -5.81 0.92
CA ARG A 82 -14.34 -5.55 2.28
C ARG A 82 -13.90 -4.19 2.85
N GLY A 83 -13.35 -3.31 2.02
CA GLY A 83 -12.87 -1.98 2.43
C GLY A 83 -11.48 -1.95 3.10
N VAL A 84 -10.76 -3.07 3.16
CA VAL A 84 -9.41 -3.14 3.77
C VAL A 84 -8.42 -2.25 3.02
N GLY A 85 -8.40 -2.32 1.69
CA GLY A 85 -7.53 -1.49 0.85
C GLY A 85 -7.79 0.00 1.03
N ASP A 86 -9.08 0.39 1.08
CA ASP A 86 -9.50 1.77 1.32
C ASP A 86 -9.01 2.28 2.68
N ALA A 87 -9.14 1.45 3.73
CA ALA A 87 -8.72 1.82 5.07
C ALA A 87 -7.19 1.97 5.19
N LEU A 88 -6.43 1.06 4.57
CA LEU A 88 -4.96 1.15 4.49
C LEU A 88 -4.53 2.43 3.76
N LEU A 89 -5.10 2.70 2.59
CA LEU A 89 -4.76 3.88 1.80
C LEU A 89 -5.07 5.17 2.56
N ARG A 90 -6.24 5.26 3.19
CA ARG A 90 -6.63 6.43 3.99
C ARG A 90 -5.67 6.71 5.14
N GLU A 91 -5.18 5.67 5.82
CA GLU A 91 -4.20 5.86 6.90
C GLU A 91 -2.85 6.39 6.37
N LEU A 92 -2.40 5.90 5.21
CA LEU A 92 -1.18 6.43 4.57
C LEU A 92 -1.36 7.89 4.11
N LEU A 93 -2.53 8.24 3.59
CA LEU A 93 -2.86 9.62 3.22
C LEU A 93 -2.94 10.53 4.46
N ALA A 94 -3.50 10.05 5.57
CA ALA A 94 -3.51 10.77 6.83
C ALA A 94 -2.08 11.03 7.33
N TRP A 95 -1.20 10.03 7.27
CA TRP A 95 0.22 10.18 7.62
C TRP A 95 0.91 11.23 6.75
N ALA A 96 0.68 11.21 5.43
CA ALA A 96 1.24 12.20 4.52
C ALA A 96 0.72 13.62 4.80
N ALA A 97 -0.57 13.77 5.12
CA ALA A 97 -1.17 15.04 5.49
C ALA A 97 -0.64 15.59 6.83
N GLU A 98 -0.50 14.73 7.85
CA GLU A 98 0.14 15.07 9.14
C GLU A 98 1.60 15.50 8.96
N SER A 99 2.27 14.97 7.94
CA SER A 99 3.63 15.37 7.56
C SER A 99 3.70 16.69 6.80
N GLY A 100 2.54 17.33 6.55
CA GLY A 100 2.44 18.60 5.82
C GLY A 100 2.80 18.48 4.34
N TRP A 101 2.70 17.29 3.74
CA TRP A 101 3.10 17.09 2.36
C TRP A 101 2.05 17.63 1.39
N PRO A 102 2.46 18.33 0.32
CA PRO A 102 1.54 18.88 -0.66
C PRO A 102 0.95 17.82 -1.59
N GLU A 103 1.67 16.71 -1.78
CA GLU A 103 1.29 15.63 -2.68
C GLU A 103 1.90 14.29 -2.26
N VAL A 104 1.32 13.21 -2.78
CA VAL A 104 1.88 11.85 -2.77
C VAL A 104 1.76 11.23 -4.16
N SER A 105 2.63 10.27 -4.45
CA SER A 105 2.67 9.53 -5.70
C SER A 105 2.54 8.03 -5.47
N LEU A 106 2.26 7.26 -6.52
CA LEU A 106 2.34 5.80 -6.52
C LEU A 106 2.54 5.24 -7.93
N HIS A 107 2.99 4.00 -7.98
CA HIS A 107 3.10 3.19 -9.19
C HIS A 107 1.96 2.17 -9.16
N ALA A 108 0.84 2.47 -9.83
CA ALA A 108 -0.33 1.61 -9.81
C ALA A 108 -0.21 0.51 -10.85
N GLN A 109 -0.45 -0.74 -10.45
CA GLN A 109 -0.76 -1.82 -11.38
C GLN A 109 -1.99 -1.43 -12.21
N LEU A 110 -2.03 -1.74 -13.52
CA LEU A 110 -3.15 -1.32 -14.38
C LEU A 110 -4.52 -1.77 -13.84
N GLY A 111 -4.60 -2.98 -13.27
CA GLY A 111 -5.81 -3.51 -12.65
C GLY A 111 -6.28 -2.76 -11.39
N ALA A 112 -5.42 -1.93 -10.79
CA ALA A 112 -5.70 -1.14 -9.59
C ALA A 112 -5.93 0.36 -9.89
N LEU A 113 -5.86 0.81 -11.14
CA LEU A 113 -6.06 2.23 -11.48
C LEU A 113 -7.40 2.76 -10.95
N GLY A 114 -8.49 2.06 -11.28
CA GLY A 114 -9.84 2.45 -10.84
C GLY A 114 -10.03 2.41 -9.32
N PHE A 115 -9.16 1.72 -8.56
CA PHE A 115 -9.15 1.82 -7.11
C PHE A 115 -8.57 3.18 -6.69
N TYR A 116 -7.39 3.55 -7.18
CA TYR A 116 -6.75 4.82 -6.81
C TYR A 116 -7.47 6.06 -7.36
N GLU A 117 -8.07 5.98 -8.55
CA GLU A 117 -8.88 7.06 -9.13
C GLU A 117 -10.05 7.44 -8.23
N LYS A 118 -10.70 6.46 -7.57
CA LYS A 118 -11.78 6.71 -6.60
C LYS A 118 -11.33 7.48 -5.37
N HIS A 119 -10.04 7.42 -5.04
CA HIS A 119 -9.41 8.20 -3.96
C HIS A 119 -8.81 9.52 -4.47
N GLY A 120 -9.10 9.91 -5.73
CA GLY A 120 -8.70 11.19 -6.31
C GLY A 120 -7.32 11.20 -6.96
N PHE A 121 -6.63 10.05 -7.06
CA PHE A 121 -5.36 9.99 -7.77
C PHE A 121 -5.57 10.19 -9.27
N ALA A 122 -4.70 11.00 -9.88
CA ALA A 122 -4.65 11.21 -11.32
C ALA A 122 -3.46 10.47 -11.93
N ALA A 123 -3.71 9.65 -12.95
CA ALA A 123 -2.67 8.97 -13.70
C ALA A 123 -1.91 9.95 -14.61
N TYR A 124 -0.60 9.77 -14.74
CA TYR A 124 0.25 10.56 -15.62
C TYR A 124 1.36 9.71 -16.25
N GLY A 125 1.92 10.22 -17.35
CA GLY A 125 2.95 9.52 -18.11
C GLY A 125 2.43 8.26 -18.83
N PRO A 126 3.35 7.55 -19.54
CA PRO A 126 3.05 6.30 -20.21
C PRO A 126 2.95 5.14 -19.23
N GLU A 127 2.37 4.05 -19.69
CA GLU A 127 2.43 2.76 -18.99
C GLU A 127 3.80 2.09 -19.19
N TYR A 128 4.30 1.40 -18.18
CA TYR A 128 5.59 0.70 -18.19
C TYR A 128 5.48 -0.68 -17.54
N ASP A 129 6.50 -1.52 -17.75
CA ASP A 129 6.62 -2.82 -17.08
C ASP A 129 7.49 -2.69 -15.83
N GLU A 130 7.06 -3.31 -14.75
CA GLU A 130 7.84 -3.46 -13.52
C GLU A 130 7.60 -4.88 -12.99
N ALA A 131 8.69 -5.67 -12.92
CA ALA A 131 8.66 -7.09 -12.54
C ALA A 131 7.65 -7.95 -13.34
N GLY A 132 7.46 -7.66 -14.64
CA GLY A 132 6.52 -8.39 -15.50
C GLY A 132 5.05 -7.98 -15.32
N ILE A 133 4.79 -6.91 -14.57
CA ILE A 133 3.46 -6.37 -14.33
C ILE A 133 3.39 -4.96 -14.93
N ARG A 134 2.30 -4.70 -15.66
CA ARG A 134 2.05 -3.37 -16.24
C ARG A 134 1.61 -2.38 -15.17
N HIS A 135 2.29 -1.24 -15.15
CA HIS A 135 2.06 -0.15 -14.21
C HIS A 135 1.86 1.18 -14.91
N ARG A 136 1.27 2.13 -14.18
CA ARG A 136 1.22 3.55 -14.55
C ARG A 136 1.37 4.42 -13.31
N SER A 137 2.13 5.50 -13.43
CA SER A 137 2.33 6.43 -12.33
C SER A 137 1.08 7.26 -12.06
N MET A 138 0.77 7.49 -10.78
CA MET A 138 -0.33 8.34 -10.36
C MET A 138 0.11 9.28 -9.23
N ARG A 139 -0.58 10.41 -9.09
CA ARG A 139 -0.35 11.38 -8.02
C ARG A 139 -1.65 11.91 -7.44
N LEU A 140 -1.61 12.35 -6.19
CA LEU A 140 -2.70 13.03 -5.50
C LEU A 140 -2.14 14.25 -4.79
N GLU A 141 -2.73 15.42 -5.08
CA GLU A 141 -2.51 16.65 -4.32
C GLU A 141 -3.31 16.56 -3.01
N LEU A 142 -2.63 16.72 -1.87
CA LEU A 142 -3.21 16.63 -0.53
C LEU A 142 -3.67 17.99 -0.01
N ILE A 143 -3.00 19.05 -0.44
CA ILE A 143 -3.38 20.42 -0.14
C ILE A 143 -4.25 20.91 -1.28
N ARG A 144 -5.55 21.09 -1.03
CA ARG A 144 -6.33 22.01 -1.86
C ARG A 144 -6.33 23.39 -1.20
N PRO A 145 -6.00 24.46 -1.94
CA PRO A 145 -6.18 25.83 -1.45
C PRO A 145 -7.65 26.16 -1.17
#